data_AF-A0A098GAC8-F1
#
_entry.id   AF-A0A098GAC8-F1
#
_cell.length_a   1.000
_cell.length_b   1.000
_cell.length_c   1.000
_cell.angle_alpha   90.00
_cell.angle_beta   90.00
_cell.angle_gamma   90.00
#
_symmetry.space_group_name_H-M   'P 1'
#
loop_
_entity.id
_entity.type
_entity.pdbx_description
1 polymer ?
#
loop_
_entity_poly.entity_id
_entity_poly.type
_entity_poly.pdbx_seq_one_letter_code
_entity_poly.pdbx_strand_id
1 'polypeptide(L)'
;MKKIIATLFSFFILIHSSNLYADNEVPNEFYITEHWISLTTSFDIETKTHKIGTLYRKFFSFLLTYEFFDPFDNKMATARSRFFSYTAHFDIYDRNESFLGYAEERIFTFFPTFDIYGRDGSTKLARASMNFWGTTFTIYDPVTDQEMAMMHRPFFRVKNDWTISITNRALFERKNIDFRVLMTVLAFQGDRENWEKDQNNNLHKKRTFLNSTNAAFAVPDNELNTLKDRIATASQLAGLDNVQKPDEKTLEQIAIELERDYKKAQANTDETTQTAQERLNSFIDYSLNLIELHDMPDSRKKAIIYLLKMRLEGGV
;
A
#
# COMPACT_ATOMS: atom_id res chain seq x y z
N MET A 1 19.08 -54.49 45.23
CA MET A 1 18.09 -53.65 44.52
C MET A 1 18.41 -52.19 44.77
N LYS A 2 18.79 -51.43 43.72
CA LYS A 2 19.14 -49.99 43.62
C LYS A 2 20.43 -49.87 42.81
N LYS A 3 20.32 -49.43 41.54
CA LYS A 3 21.37 -48.96 40.59
C LYS A 3 21.12 -49.39 39.12
N ILE A 4 19.86 -49.42 38.64
CA ILE A 4 19.56 -49.56 37.20
C ILE A 4 18.33 -48.71 36.82
N ILE A 5 18.30 -47.42 37.19
CA ILE A 5 17.23 -46.48 36.78
C ILE A 5 17.82 -45.08 36.51
N ALA A 6 18.95 -44.99 35.80
CA ALA A 6 19.56 -43.70 35.48
C ALA A 6 20.04 -43.57 34.01
N THR A 7 19.76 -44.54 33.16
CA THR A 7 20.31 -44.60 31.78
C THR A 7 19.25 -44.69 30.69
N LEU A 8 17.97 -44.43 31.01
CA LEU A 8 16.86 -44.46 30.04
C LEU A 8 16.13 -43.12 29.87
N PHE A 9 16.55 -42.07 30.59
CA PHE A 9 15.99 -40.72 30.45
C PHE A 9 16.86 -39.76 29.63
N SER A 10 18.07 -40.18 29.26
CA SER A 10 19.01 -39.38 28.46
C SER A 10 18.94 -39.64 26.95
N PHE A 11 18.03 -40.51 26.48
CA PHE A 11 17.88 -40.83 25.06
C PHE A 11 16.65 -40.18 24.37
N PHE A 12 15.90 -39.32 25.07
CA PHE A 12 14.72 -38.65 24.52
C PHE A 12 14.85 -37.12 24.33
N ILE A 13 16.05 -36.55 24.48
CA ILE A 13 16.27 -35.08 24.36
C ILE A 13 16.86 -34.67 22.99
N LEU A 14 17.12 -35.61 22.08
CA LEU A 14 17.83 -35.30 20.82
C LEU A 14 17.09 -35.67 19.53
N ILE A 15 15.76 -35.53 19.49
CA ILE A 15 15.03 -35.40 18.22
C ILE A 15 13.79 -34.51 18.43
N HIS A 16 14.00 -33.28 18.87
CA HIS A 16 13.19 -32.19 18.32
C HIS A 16 14.12 -31.45 17.39
N SER A 17 14.34 -32.04 16.21
CA SER A 17 14.60 -31.25 15.03
C SER A 17 13.45 -30.25 14.97
N SER A 18 13.70 -29.05 15.48
CA SER A 18 13.06 -27.86 14.98
C SER A 18 13.09 -28.02 13.47
N ASN A 19 11.92 -28.30 12.90
CA ASN A 19 11.65 -27.87 11.55
C ASN A 19 11.85 -26.35 11.62
N LEU A 20 13.09 -25.93 11.41
CA LEU A 20 13.45 -24.62 10.93
C LEU A 20 12.55 -24.48 9.70
N TYR A 21 11.42 -23.79 9.89
CA TYR A 21 10.67 -23.15 8.81
C TYR A 21 11.62 -22.13 8.20
N ALA A 22 12.59 -22.64 7.45
CA ALA A 22 13.52 -21.94 6.60
C ALA A 22 13.10 -22.15 5.15
N ASP A 23 11.79 -22.35 4.93
CA ASP A 23 11.24 -22.05 3.63
C ASP A 23 11.12 -20.54 3.57
N ASN A 24 12.22 -19.90 3.17
CA ASN A 24 12.29 -18.46 2.89
C ASN A 24 11.49 -18.11 1.62
N GLU A 25 10.78 -19.08 1.03
CA GLU A 25 9.99 -18.87 -0.16
C GLU A 25 8.72 -18.08 0.20
N VAL A 26 8.60 -16.89 -0.39
CA VAL A 26 7.40 -16.06 -0.27
C VAL A 26 6.26 -16.81 -0.95
N PRO A 27 5.13 -17.11 -0.27
CA PRO A 27 4.03 -17.85 -0.87
C PRO A 27 3.39 -17.11 -2.04
N ASN A 28 2.73 -17.83 -2.96
CA ASN A 28 2.08 -17.22 -4.13
C ASN A 28 0.95 -16.28 -3.74
N GLU A 29 0.30 -16.55 -2.62
CA GLU A 29 -0.77 -15.75 -2.06
C GLU A 29 -0.65 -15.73 -0.53
N PHE A 30 -0.82 -14.55 0.06
CA PHE A 30 -0.88 -14.36 1.51
C PHE A 30 -1.73 -13.12 1.85
N TYR A 31 -2.08 -13.01 3.11
CA TYR A 31 -2.98 -11.98 3.64
C TYR A 31 -2.24 -11.16 4.68
N ILE A 32 -2.60 -9.89 4.74
CA ILE A 32 -2.23 -8.97 5.79
C ILE A 32 -3.49 -8.54 6.50
N THR A 33 -3.59 -8.88 7.78
CA THR A 33 -4.76 -8.57 8.61
C THR A 33 -4.38 -7.52 9.65
N GLU A 34 -5.14 -6.42 9.68
CA GLU A 34 -4.89 -5.35 10.64
C GLU A 34 -5.55 -5.65 12.01
N HIS A 35 -4.76 -5.46 13.07
CA HIS A 35 -5.22 -5.55 14.45
C HIS A 35 -4.99 -4.24 15.19
N TRP A 36 -6.06 -3.72 15.79
CA TRP A 36 -6.02 -2.56 16.68
C TRP A 36 -6.02 -3.03 18.12
N ILE A 37 -4.89 -2.92 18.81
CA ILE A 37 -4.79 -3.24 20.23
C ILE A 37 -4.45 -1.96 20.97
N SER A 38 -5.51 -1.24 21.40
CA SER A 38 -5.63 -0.05 22.27
C SER A 38 -4.68 1.14 22.10
N LEU A 39 -3.43 0.95 21.70
CA LEU A 39 -2.42 1.95 21.40
C LEU A 39 -1.41 1.46 20.36
N THR A 40 -1.57 0.24 19.82
CA THR A 40 -0.69 -0.33 18.81
C THR A 40 -1.43 -0.84 17.58
N THR A 41 -0.94 -0.45 16.40
CA THR A 41 -1.29 -1.08 15.12
C THR A 41 -0.31 -2.20 14.85
N SER A 42 -0.83 -3.42 14.72
CA SER A 42 -0.07 -4.58 14.29
C SER A 42 -0.72 -5.21 13.07
N PHE A 43 0.10 -5.83 12.25
CA PHE A 43 -0.31 -6.47 11.02
C PHE A 43 0.14 -7.92 11.05
N ASP A 44 -0.81 -8.84 11.06
CA ASP A 44 -0.53 -10.27 10.95
C ASP A 44 -0.41 -10.64 9.47
N ILE A 45 0.69 -11.33 9.15
CA ILE A 45 1.00 -11.77 7.78
C ILE A 45 0.84 -13.28 7.76
N GLU A 46 -0.10 -13.79 6.98
CA GLU A 46 -0.49 -15.21 7.04
C GLU A 46 -0.90 -15.76 5.67
N THR A 47 -0.74 -17.06 5.50
CA THR A 47 -1.39 -17.82 4.41
C THR A 47 -2.71 -18.39 4.92
N LYS A 48 -3.45 -19.10 4.05
CA LYS A 48 -4.64 -19.86 4.48
C LYS A 48 -4.34 -20.93 5.54
N THR A 49 -3.09 -21.39 5.65
CA THR A 49 -2.73 -22.56 6.45
C THR A 49 -1.83 -22.25 7.64
N HIS A 50 -1.10 -21.14 7.61
CA HIS A 50 -0.16 -20.79 8.66
C HIS A 50 0.20 -19.30 8.66
N LYS A 51 0.57 -18.81 9.84
CA LYS A 51 1.13 -17.47 10.04
C LYS A 51 2.58 -17.43 9.54
N ILE A 52 2.93 -16.37 8.82
CA ILE A 52 4.28 -16.07 8.32
C ILE A 52 5.02 -15.16 9.31
N GLY A 53 4.31 -14.23 9.94
CA GLY A 53 4.88 -13.35 10.95
C GLY A 53 3.93 -12.24 11.37
N THR A 54 4.44 -11.33 12.21
CA THR A 54 3.72 -10.12 12.62
C THR A 54 4.61 -8.90 12.47
N LEU A 55 4.03 -7.81 12.00
CA LEU A 55 4.68 -6.52 11.93
C LEU A 55 4.04 -5.57 12.95
N TYR A 56 4.85 -5.01 13.84
CA TYR A 56 4.40 -4.07 14.87
C TYR A 56 4.90 -2.65 14.55
N ARG A 57 4.01 -1.67 14.62
CA ARG A 57 4.41 -0.26 14.70
C ARG A 57 4.85 0.06 16.13
N LYS A 58 6.04 0.65 16.29
CA LYS A 58 6.49 1.20 17.58
C LYS A 58 5.91 2.58 17.82
N PHE A 59 5.33 2.78 19.00
CA PHE A 59 4.69 4.04 19.41
C PHE A 59 5.61 4.92 20.27
N PHE A 60 6.52 4.31 21.03
CA PHE A 60 7.51 5.01 21.85
C PHE A 60 8.84 5.18 21.13
N SER A 61 8.81 5.55 19.85
CA SER A 61 10.00 5.88 19.09
C SER A 61 9.90 7.30 18.56
N PHE A 62 11.01 8.03 18.64
CA PHE A 62 11.12 9.40 18.11
C PHE A 62 10.91 9.44 16.58
N LEU A 63 11.10 8.29 15.93
CA LEU A 63 10.91 8.03 14.51
C LEU A 63 9.83 6.97 14.32
N LEU A 64 9.06 7.07 13.24
CA LEU A 64 8.19 5.97 12.80
C LEU A 64 9.06 4.72 12.56
N THR A 65 8.78 3.65 13.29
CA THR A 65 9.58 2.43 13.29
C THR A 65 8.65 1.22 13.23
N TYR A 66 8.98 0.24 12.40
CA TYR A 66 8.30 -1.03 12.31
C TYR A 66 9.24 -2.17 12.68
N GLU A 67 8.74 -3.17 13.39
CA GLU A 67 9.48 -4.37 13.75
C GLU A 67 8.76 -5.61 13.24
N PHE A 68 9.48 -6.45 12.51
CA PHE A 68 8.95 -7.68 11.94
C PHE A 68 9.43 -8.88 12.78
N PHE A 69 8.48 -9.73 13.14
CA PHE A 69 8.69 -10.93 13.94
C PHE A 69 8.24 -12.17 13.16
N ASP A 70 8.95 -13.27 13.36
CA ASP A 70 8.55 -14.58 12.82
C ASP A 70 7.32 -15.13 13.59
N PRO A 71 6.77 -16.31 13.20
CA PRO A 71 5.61 -16.89 13.89
C PRO A 71 5.87 -17.33 15.33
N PHE A 72 7.13 -17.30 15.78
CA PHE A 72 7.57 -17.68 17.12
C PHE A 72 7.98 -16.45 17.96
N ASP A 73 7.59 -15.25 17.54
CA ASP A 73 7.94 -13.96 18.17
C ASP A 73 9.45 -13.68 18.25
N ASN A 74 10.26 -14.24 17.34
CA ASN A 74 11.64 -13.79 17.19
C ASN A 74 11.70 -12.59 16.25
N LYS A 75 12.36 -11.51 16.69
CA LYS A 75 12.56 -10.32 15.85
C LYS A 75 13.47 -10.65 14.66
N MET A 76 12.97 -10.42 13.45
CA MET A 76 13.64 -10.73 12.18
C MET A 76 14.21 -9.50 11.48
N ALA A 77 13.54 -8.35 11.59
CA ALA A 77 13.99 -7.08 11.04
C ALA A 77 13.41 -5.86 11.76
N THR A 78 14.02 -4.70 11.51
CA THR A 78 13.57 -3.41 11.97
C THR A 78 13.65 -2.41 10.83
N ALA A 79 12.55 -1.72 10.55
CA ALA A 79 12.48 -0.63 9.59
C ALA A 79 12.39 0.71 10.33
N ARG A 80 13.26 1.65 10.01
CA ARG A 80 13.34 2.96 10.67
C ARG A 80 13.13 4.06 9.64
N SER A 81 12.20 4.97 9.92
CA SER A 81 12.08 6.18 9.12
C SER A 81 13.32 7.07 9.28
N ARG A 82 13.72 7.81 8.23
CA ARG A 82 14.81 8.79 8.35
C ARG A 82 14.33 10.10 8.97
N PHE A 83 15.18 10.71 9.80
CA PHE A 83 14.99 12.09 10.24
C PHE A 83 15.12 13.03 9.03
N PHE A 84 14.20 13.99 8.91
CA PHE A 84 14.20 15.04 7.87
C PHE A 84 14.01 14.56 6.42
N SER A 85 13.48 13.35 6.19
CA SER A 85 13.00 13.02 4.84
C SER A 85 11.71 13.79 4.54
N TYR A 86 11.67 14.44 3.37
CA TYR A 86 10.47 15.15 2.90
C TYR A 86 9.31 14.18 2.57
N THR A 87 9.63 12.91 2.32
CA THR A 87 8.68 11.82 2.06
C THR A 87 8.93 10.64 2.99
N ALA A 88 8.06 9.63 2.94
CA ALA A 88 8.27 8.39 3.67
C ALA A 88 9.53 7.67 3.15
N HIS A 89 10.58 7.60 3.97
CA HIS A 89 11.81 6.85 3.68
C HIS A 89 12.07 5.90 4.83
N PHE A 90 12.15 4.60 4.57
CA PHE A 90 12.45 3.58 5.57
C PHE A 90 13.74 2.84 5.22
N ASP A 91 14.71 2.84 6.13
CA ASP A 91 15.86 1.95 6.07
C ASP A 91 15.55 0.67 6.85
N ILE A 92 15.80 -0.49 6.26
CA ILE A 92 15.48 -1.79 6.84
C ILE A 92 16.76 -2.54 7.19
N TYR A 93 16.79 -3.07 8.41
CA TYR A 93 17.91 -3.81 8.97
C TYR A 93 17.46 -5.18 9.45
N ASP A 94 18.34 -6.18 9.36
CA ASP A 94 18.09 -7.50 9.95
C ASP A 94 18.29 -7.49 11.49
N ARG A 95 18.10 -8.66 12.10
CA ARG A 95 18.30 -8.85 13.55
C ARG A 95 19.72 -8.52 14.05
N ASN A 96 20.71 -8.52 13.17
CA ASN A 96 22.11 -8.20 13.47
C ASN A 96 22.44 -6.73 13.14
N GLU A 97 21.43 -5.89 12.88
CA GLU A 97 21.57 -4.51 12.43
C GLU A 97 22.31 -4.38 11.08
N SER A 98 22.34 -5.44 10.28
CA SER A 98 22.88 -5.39 8.92
C SER A 98 21.83 -4.84 7.96
N PHE A 99 22.23 -3.87 7.15
CA PHE A 99 21.34 -3.24 6.17
C PHE A 99 20.82 -4.25 5.14
N LEU A 100 19.53 -4.22 4.86
CA LEU A 100 18.86 -5.10 3.91
C LEU A 100 18.42 -4.37 2.63
N GLY A 101 18.20 -3.07 2.74
CA GLY A 101 17.66 -2.24 1.68
C GLY A 101 16.83 -1.12 2.27
N TYR A 102 16.22 -0.33 1.39
CA TYR A 102 15.32 0.76 1.80
C TYR A 102 14.15 0.87 0.84
N ALA A 103 13.09 1.49 1.32
CA ALA A 103 11.96 1.91 0.50
C ALA A 103 11.73 3.40 0.68
N GLU A 104 11.58 4.12 -0.42
CA GLU A 104 11.30 5.55 -0.43
C GLU A 104 10.04 5.82 -1.24
N GLU A 105 9.20 6.69 -0.72
CA GLU A 105 8.06 7.23 -1.45
C GLU A 105 8.55 8.29 -2.45
N ARG A 106 8.13 8.14 -3.71
CA ARG A 106 8.39 9.12 -4.75
C ARG A 106 7.67 10.43 -4.44
N ILE A 107 8.42 11.52 -4.63
CA ILE A 107 7.84 12.85 -4.74
C ILE A 107 7.11 12.99 -6.10
N PHE A 108 6.10 13.86 -6.13
CA PHE A 108 5.33 14.23 -7.33
C PHE A 108 4.41 13.14 -7.93
N THR A 109 4.17 12.04 -7.22
CA THR A 109 3.17 11.04 -7.64
C THR A 109 1.87 11.27 -6.89
N PHE A 110 0.75 11.38 -7.62
CA PHE A 110 -0.57 11.56 -7.01
C PHE A 110 -1.00 10.33 -6.21
N PHE A 111 -0.67 9.16 -6.72
CA PHE A 111 -0.87 7.91 -6.02
C PHE A 111 0.39 7.55 -5.24
N PRO A 112 0.25 7.03 -4.00
CA PRO A 112 1.38 6.48 -3.26
C PRO A 112 2.20 5.58 -4.16
N THR A 113 3.46 5.96 -4.38
CA THR A 113 4.39 5.21 -5.22
C THR A 113 5.70 5.07 -4.47
N PHE A 114 6.18 3.84 -4.35
CA PHE A 114 7.40 3.50 -3.63
C PHE A 114 8.42 2.94 -4.59
N ASP A 115 9.66 3.41 -4.47
CA ASP A 115 10.80 2.74 -5.04
C ASP A 115 11.46 1.88 -3.94
N ILE A 116 11.72 0.62 -4.28
CA ILE A 116 12.34 -0.37 -3.39
C ILE A 116 13.76 -0.63 -3.88
N TYR A 117 14.73 -0.48 -2.98
CA TYR A 117 16.15 -0.64 -3.27
C TYR A 117 16.76 -1.78 -2.49
N GLY A 118 17.75 -2.43 -3.11
CA GLY A 118 18.49 -3.54 -2.53
C GLY A 118 19.51 -3.13 -1.47
N ARG A 119 20.20 -4.13 -0.94
CA ARG A 119 21.25 -4.00 0.09
C ARG A 119 22.41 -3.09 -0.31
N ASP A 120 22.69 -2.95 -1.61
CA ASP A 120 23.73 -2.05 -2.11
C ASP A 120 23.37 -0.57 -1.96
N GLY A 121 22.10 -0.25 -1.67
CA GLY A 121 21.62 1.11 -1.49
C GLY A 121 21.45 1.90 -2.80
N SER A 122 21.73 1.28 -3.96
CA SER A 122 21.67 1.95 -5.27
C SER A 122 20.83 1.21 -6.29
N THR A 123 20.72 -0.11 -6.21
CA THR A 123 19.97 -0.90 -7.19
C THR A 123 18.49 -0.82 -6.85
N LYS A 124 17.72 -0.16 -7.73
CA LYS A 124 16.26 -0.18 -7.69
C LYS A 124 15.75 -1.56 -8.13
N LEU A 125 15.12 -2.28 -7.21
CA LEU A 125 14.64 -3.64 -7.44
C LEU A 125 13.17 -3.68 -7.89
N ALA A 126 12.35 -2.76 -7.36
CA ALA A 126 10.93 -2.68 -7.67
C ALA A 126 10.41 -1.23 -7.61
N ARG A 127 9.36 -0.97 -8.38
CA ARG A 127 8.46 0.18 -8.23
C ARG A 127 7.11 -0.35 -7.78
N ALA A 128 6.58 0.14 -6.67
CA ALA A 128 5.24 -0.23 -6.21
C ALA A 128 4.32 0.99 -6.30
N SER A 129 3.17 0.87 -6.96
CA SER A 129 2.27 2.00 -7.24
C SER A 129 0.84 1.65 -6.89
N MET A 130 0.16 2.59 -6.23
CA MET A 130 -1.27 2.50 -5.96
C MET A 130 -2.08 2.89 -7.19
N ASN A 131 -3.24 2.27 -7.38
CA ASN A 131 -4.23 2.65 -8.38
C ASN A 131 -5.02 3.92 -7.97
N PHE A 132 -5.90 4.39 -8.86
CA PHE A 132 -6.68 5.61 -8.61
C PHE A 132 -7.49 5.56 -7.30
N TRP A 133 -8.05 4.38 -7.05
CA TRP A 133 -9.01 4.11 -6.00
C TRP A 133 -8.39 3.80 -4.63
N GLY A 134 -7.08 3.60 -4.55
CA GLY A 134 -6.43 3.18 -3.31
C GLY A 134 -6.72 1.72 -2.93
N THR A 135 -7.17 0.89 -3.87
CA THR A 135 -7.59 -0.51 -3.65
C THR A 135 -6.60 -1.53 -4.17
N THR A 136 -5.72 -1.13 -5.07
CA THR A 136 -4.74 -2.03 -5.68
C THR A 136 -3.37 -1.39 -5.64
N PHE A 137 -2.41 -2.09 -5.06
CA PHE A 137 -1.01 -1.70 -5.02
C PHE A 137 -0.18 -2.69 -5.85
N THR A 138 0.27 -2.26 -7.02
CA THR A 138 0.95 -3.15 -7.97
C THR A 138 2.45 -2.94 -7.93
N ILE A 139 3.20 -4.04 -7.92
CA ILE A 139 4.67 -4.07 -7.82
C ILE A 139 5.22 -4.44 -9.18
N TYR A 140 6.01 -3.55 -9.77
CA TYR A 140 6.56 -3.62 -11.11
C TYR A 140 8.08 -3.73 -11.09
N ASP A 141 8.63 -4.39 -12.11
CA ASP A 141 10.04 -4.25 -12.46
C ASP A 141 10.29 -2.82 -12.96
N PRO A 142 11.20 -2.04 -12.33
CA PRO A 142 11.42 -0.64 -12.69
C PRO A 142 12.00 -0.44 -14.10
N VAL A 143 12.51 -1.51 -14.75
CA VAL A 143 13.11 -1.44 -16.09
C VAL A 143 12.12 -1.82 -17.19
N THR A 144 11.46 -2.98 -17.04
CA THR A 144 10.56 -3.51 -18.08
C THR A 144 9.11 -3.14 -17.89
N ASP A 145 8.78 -2.53 -16.74
CA ASP A 145 7.42 -2.24 -16.28
C ASP A 145 6.50 -3.47 -16.20
N GLN A 146 7.08 -4.67 -16.18
CA GLN A 146 6.34 -5.89 -16.01
C GLN A 146 5.90 -6.05 -14.56
N GLU A 147 4.63 -6.41 -14.38
CA GLU A 147 4.07 -6.73 -13.09
C GLU A 147 4.74 -7.98 -12.49
N MET A 148 5.08 -7.90 -11.19
CA MET A 148 5.67 -8.98 -10.40
C MET A 148 4.71 -9.52 -9.36
N ALA A 149 3.98 -8.62 -8.72
CA ALA A 149 3.05 -8.91 -7.66
C ALA A 149 2.02 -7.80 -7.55
N MET A 150 0.89 -8.13 -6.95
CA MET A 150 -0.20 -7.21 -6.71
C MET A 150 -0.72 -7.40 -5.30
N MET A 151 -1.09 -6.30 -4.66
CA MET A 151 -1.88 -6.29 -3.46
C MET A 151 -3.24 -5.71 -3.76
N HIS A 152 -4.26 -6.27 -3.15
CA HIS A 152 -5.62 -5.85 -3.34
C HIS A 152 -6.35 -5.78 -2.00
N ARG A 153 -7.16 -4.74 -1.84
CA ARG A 153 -8.17 -4.63 -0.78
C ARG A 153 -9.50 -4.19 -1.38
N PRO A 154 -10.63 -4.60 -0.78
CA PRO A 154 -11.94 -4.12 -1.19
C PRO A 154 -12.05 -2.59 -1.10
N PHE A 155 -12.85 -2.02 -1.99
CA PHE A 155 -13.15 -0.58 -1.98
C PHE A 155 -13.91 -0.18 -0.72
N PHE A 156 -14.95 -0.94 -0.37
CA PHE A 156 -15.74 -0.76 0.85
C PHE A 156 -15.23 -1.70 1.94
N ARG A 157 -14.74 -1.16 3.05
CA ARG A 157 -14.11 -1.97 4.11
C ARG A 157 -14.33 -1.39 5.50
N VAL A 158 -14.27 -2.27 6.50
CA VAL A 158 -14.26 -1.90 7.93
C VAL A 158 -12.83 -1.91 8.50
N LYS A 159 -11.93 -2.68 7.87
CA LYS A 159 -10.52 -2.85 8.26
C LYS A 159 -9.61 -2.73 7.03
N ASN A 160 -8.33 -2.41 7.24
CA ASN A 160 -7.35 -2.35 6.15
C ASN A 160 -6.66 -3.70 5.91
N ASP A 161 -7.46 -4.73 5.64
CA ASP A 161 -6.93 -6.04 5.28
C ASP A 161 -6.55 -6.08 3.80
N TRP A 162 -5.42 -6.72 3.48
CA TRP A 162 -4.89 -6.82 2.13
C TRP A 162 -4.64 -8.27 1.74
N THR A 163 -4.97 -8.61 0.49
CA THR A 163 -4.57 -9.86 -0.15
C THR A 163 -3.41 -9.57 -1.09
N ILE A 164 -2.35 -10.37 -1.04
CA ILE A 164 -1.17 -10.23 -1.86
C ILE A 164 -1.05 -11.46 -2.75
N SER A 165 -0.79 -11.24 -4.03
CA SER A 165 -0.63 -12.29 -5.03
C SER A 165 0.64 -12.04 -5.85
N ILE A 166 1.50 -13.05 -5.95
CA ILE A 166 2.69 -13.02 -6.81
C ILE A 166 2.26 -13.41 -8.22
N THR A 167 2.16 -12.43 -9.12
CA THR A 167 1.64 -12.62 -10.48
C THR A 167 2.72 -13.06 -11.47
N ASN A 168 3.99 -12.77 -11.19
CA ASN A 168 5.13 -13.28 -11.96
C ASN A 168 6.27 -13.74 -11.03
N ARG A 169 6.16 -15.00 -10.60
CA ARG A 169 7.11 -15.67 -9.67
C ARG A 169 8.56 -15.57 -10.12
N ALA A 170 8.84 -15.92 -11.37
CA ALA A 170 10.20 -15.95 -11.90
C ALA A 170 10.84 -14.55 -11.91
N LEU A 171 10.06 -13.51 -12.25
CA LEU A 171 10.55 -12.13 -12.22
C LEU A 171 10.78 -11.65 -10.79
N PHE A 172 9.84 -11.94 -9.87
CA PHE A 172 9.93 -11.59 -8.46
C PHE A 172 11.18 -12.18 -7.79
N GLU A 173 11.43 -13.49 -7.98
CA GLU A 173 12.61 -14.17 -7.44
C GLU A 173 13.90 -13.66 -8.06
N ARG A 174 13.91 -13.40 -9.36
CA ARG A 174 15.08 -12.84 -10.06
C ARG A 174 15.49 -11.47 -9.51
N LYS A 175 14.53 -10.65 -9.08
CA LYS A 175 14.83 -9.36 -8.44
C LYS A 175 15.39 -9.51 -7.03
N ASN A 176 15.23 -10.67 -6.39
CA ASN A 176 15.77 -10.97 -5.06
C ASN A 176 15.42 -9.87 -4.04
N ILE A 177 14.18 -9.40 -4.07
CA ILE A 177 13.66 -8.40 -3.13
C ILE A 177 13.57 -9.06 -1.76
N ASP A 178 14.23 -8.48 -0.75
CA ASP A 178 14.09 -8.96 0.61
C ASP A 178 12.63 -8.75 1.08
N PHE A 179 11.95 -9.85 1.41
CA PHE A 179 10.55 -9.83 1.82
C PHE A 179 10.26 -8.84 2.95
N ARG A 180 11.22 -8.61 3.85
CA ARG A 180 11.07 -7.71 5.00
C ARG A 180 11.04 -6.24 4.58
N VAL A 181 11.72 -5.91 3.49
CA VAL A 181 11.63 -4.58 2.85
C VAL A 181 10.24 -4.41 2.24
N LEU A 182 9.74 -5.43 1.54
CA LEU A 182 8.39 -5.41 0.99
C LEU A 182 7.35 -5.22 2.09
N MET A 183 7.38 -6.02 3.16
CA MET A 183 6.43 -5.93 4.29
C MET A 183 6.38 -4.54 4.93
N THR A 184 7.51 -3.83 4.97
CA THR A 184 7.57 -2.46 5.48
C THR A 184 6.73 -1.51 4.62
N VAL A 185 6.83 -1.61 3.29
CA VAL A 185 6.00 -0.82 2.38
C VAL A 185 4.52 -1.12 2.62
N LEU A 186 4.18 -2.39 2.83
CA LEU A 186 2.78 -2.81 3.01
C LEU A 186 2.19 -2.28 4.31
N ALA A 187 2.94 -2.40 5.41
CA ALA A 187 2.54 -1.86 6.70
C ALA A 187 2.38 -0.33 6.66
N PHE A 188 3.30 0.37 6.00
CA PHE A 188 3.17 1.81 5.85
C PHE A 188 1.93 2.21 5.05
N GLN A 189 1.58 1.47 3.98
CA GLN A 189 0.35 1.74 3.23
C GLN A 189 -0.91 1.58 4.09
N GLY A 190 -0.95 0.57 4.97
CA GLY A 190 -2.04 0.40 5.94
C GLY A 190 -2.11 1.51 6.98
N ASP A 191 -0.95 2.04 7.40
CA ASP A 191 -0.84 3.06 8.44
C ASP A 191 -0.85 4.52 7.91
N ARG A 192 -0.79 4.69 6.59
CA ARG A 192 -0.62 5.99 5.92
C ARG A 192 -1.65 7.01 6.37
N GLU A 193 -2.92 6.63 6.38
CA GLU A 193 -4.03 7.52 6.73
C GLU A 193 -3.92 8.04 8.17
N ASN A 194 -3.42 7.21 9.10
CA ASN A 194 -3.18 7.61 10.48
C ASN A 194 -1.95 8.52 10.58
N TRP A 195 -0.88 8.18 9.87
CA TRP A 195 0.34 8.98 9.82
C TRP A 195 0.12 10.39 9.25
N GLU A 196 -0.65 10.54 8.17
CA GLU A 196 -0.97 11.84 7.58
C GLU A 196 -1.78 12.73 8.55
N LYS A 197 -2.73 12.14 9.29
CA LYS A 197 -3.49 12.84 10.34
C LYS A 197 -2.58 13.32 11.47
N ASP A 198 -1.64 12.49 11.92
CA ASP A 198 -0.67 12.84 12.96
C ASP A 198 0.28 13.97 12.53
N GLN A 199 0.74 13.96 11.27
CA GLN A 199 1.59 15.02 10.72
C GLN A 199 0.85 16.36 10.63
N ASN A 200 -0.38 16.37 10.12
CA ASN A 200 -1.17 17.60 9.97
C ASN A 200 -1.49 18.26 11.32
N ASN A 201 -1.80 17.47 12.35
CA ASN A 201 -2.04 17.96 13.70
C ASN A 201 -0.77 18.54 14.36
N ASN A 202 0.40 17.94 14.10
CA ASN A 202 1.68 18.43 14.62
C ASN A 202 2.19 19.68 13.88
N LEU A 203 1.90 19.81 12.59
CA LEU A 203 2.24 20.99 11.78
C LEU A 203 1.46 22.24 12.22
N HIS A 204 0.22 22.10 12.68
CA HIS A 204 -0.54 23.23 13.25
C HIS A 204 0.10 23.82 14.52
N LYS A 205 0.88 23.04 15.28
CA LYS A 205 1.63 23.53 16.45
C LYS A 205 3.01 24.13 16.11
N LYS A 206 3.55 23.90 14.91
CA LYS A 206 4.87 24.37 14.44
C LYS A 206 4.81 25.55 13.47
N ARG A 207 3.70 26.30 13.45
CA ARG A 207 3.45 27.41 12.51
C ARG A 207 4.32 28.67 12.68
N THR A 208 5.33 28.68 13.55
CA THR A 208 6.17 29.88 13.75
C THR A 208 7.52 29.87 13.02
N PHE A 209 7.93 28.80 12.32
CA PHE A 209 9.29 28.79 11.72
C PHE A 209 9.49 28.17 10.33
N LEU A 210 8.48 27.61 9.67
CA LEU A 210 8.62 27.10 8.30
C LEU A 210 7.37 27.41 7.48
N ASN A 211 7.21 28.68 7.12
CA ASN A 211 6.28 29.07 6.06
C ASN A 211 6.91 28.71 4.71
N SER A 212 6.14 28.03 3.86
CA SER A 212 6.24 28.00 2.38
C SER A 212 6.79 26.77 1.62
N THR A 213 6.74 25.53 2.13
CA THR A 213 7.07 24.37 1.24
C THR A 213 6.14 23.16 1.30
N ASN A 214 5.28 23.00 2.31
CA ASN A 214 4.38 21.82 2.36
C ASN A 214 3.13 21.94 1.48
N ALA A 215 2.86 23.12 0.91
CA ALA A 215 1.68 23.37 0.07
C ALA A 215 1.89 23.07 -1.44
N ALA A 216 3.09 22.64 -1.85
CA ALA A 216 3.44 22.43 -3.26
C ALA A 216 3.22 21.00 -3.77
N PHE A 217 2.81 20.06 -2.91
CA PHE A 217 2.87 18.61 -3.20
C PHE A 217 1.54 17.86 -3.00
N ALA A 218 0.55 18.50 -2.38
CA ALA A 218 -0.84 18.05 -2.36
C ALA A 218 -1.62 18.88 -3.39
N VAL A 219 -2.64 18.29 -4.02
CA VAL A 219 -3.55 19.04 -4.91
C VAL A 219 -4.11 20.22 -4.12
N PRO A 220 -3.86 21.46 -4.54
CA PRO A 220 -4.35 22.64 -3.82
C PRO A 220 -5.87 22.58 -3.62
N ASP A 221 -6.37 23.00 -2.45
CA ASP A 221 -7.80 22.93 -2.11
C ASP A 221 -8.70 23.60 -3.17
N ASN A 222 -8.24 24.68 -3.79
CA ASN A 222 -8.94 25.36 -4.88
C ASN A 222 -9.05 24.50 -6.14
N GLU A 223 -8.03 23.71 -6.48
CA GLU A 223 -8.06 22.77 -7.61
C GLU A 223 -8.97 21.58 -7.30
N LEU A 224 -8.91 21.06 -6.07
CA LEU A 224 -9.83 20.02 -5.62
C LEU A 224 -11.28 20.47 -5.69
N ASN A 225 -11.57 21.72 -5.27
CA ASN A 225 -12.90 22.31 -5.39
C ASN A 225 -13.31 22.48 -6.86
N THR A 226 -12.39 22.90 -7.72
CA THR A 226 -12.65 22.99 -9.18
C THR A 226 -13.05 21.62 -9.75
N LEU A 227 -12.37 20.55 -9.35
CA LEU A 227 -12.70 19.19 -9.78
C LEU A 227 -14.07 18.73 -9.26
N LYS A 228 -14.39 19.04 -7.99
CA LYS A 228 -15.71 18.77 -7.41
C LYS A 228 -16.81 19.50 -8.17
N ASP A 229 -16.60 20.76 -8.52
CA ASP A 229 -17.56 21.57 -9.28
C ASP A 229 -17.78 21.02 -10.70
N ARG A 230 -16.72 20.55 -11.36
CA ARG A 230 -16.81 19.88 -12.67
C ARG A 230 -17.65 18.61 -12.60
N ILE A 231 -17.43 17.78 -11.58
CA ILE A 231 -18.21 16.55 -11.37
C ILE A 231 -19.67 16.88 -11.02
N ALA A 232 -19.91 17.91 -10.20
CA ALA A 232 -21.27 18.37 -9.88
C ALA A 232 -22.00 18.89 -11.13
N THR A 233 -21.31 19.64 -12.00
CA THR A 233 -21.86 20.13 -13.26
C THR A 233 -22.21 18.98 -14.21
N ALA A 234 -21.32 17.99 -14.36
CA ALA A 234 -21.59 16.81 -15.17
C ALA A 234 -22.77 15.97 -14.63
N SER A 235 -22.86 15.86 -13.30
CA SER A 235 -23.99 15.22 -12.60
C SER A 235 -25.31 15.91 -12.92
N GLN A 236 -25.33 17.25 -12.87
CA GLN A 236 -26.52 18.05 -13.19
C GLN A 236 -26.94 17.94 -14.65
N LEU A 237 -25.99 18.08 -15.57
CA LEU A 237 -26.24 17.98 -17.01
C LEU A 237 -26.79 16.61 -17.41
N ALA A 238 -26.32 15.54 -16.77
CA ALA A 238 -26.79 14.19 -17.00
C ALA A 238 -28.07 13.84 -16.20
N GLY A 239 -28.59 14.76 -15.37
CA GLY A 239 -29.79 14.53 -14.54
C GLY A 239 -29.61 13.49 -13.44
N LEU A 240 -28.39 13.36 -12.89
CA LEU A 240 -27.99 12.27 -11.99
C LEU A 240 -27.91 12.68 -10.50
N ASP A 241 -28.33 13.90 -10.15
CA ASP A 241 -28.10 14.49 -8.82
C ASP A 241 -28.87 13.83 -7.66
N ASN A 242 -30.00 13.18 -7.96
CA ASN A 242 -30.95 12.69 -6.95
C ASN A 242 -31.09 11.17 -6.93
N VAL A 243 -30.03 10.43 -7.24
CA VAL A 243 -30.15 8.98 -7.43
C VAL A 243 -29.57 8.20 -6.25
N GLN A 244 -30.32 7.17 -5.86
CA GLN A 244 -29.98 6.21 -4.82
C GLN A 244 -28.57 5.66 -5.01
N LYS A 245 -27.83 5.52 -3.90
CA LYS A 245 -26.49 4.93 -3.84
C LYS A 245 -26.49 3.60 -4.63
N PRO A 246 -25.65 3.44 -5.67
CA PRO A 246 -25.51 2.17 -6.38
C PRO A 246 -25.02 1.07 -5.44
N ASP A 247 -25.29 -0.20 -5.77
CA ASP A 247 -24.82 -1.31 -4.95
C ASP A 247 -23.28 -1.40 -4.96
N GLU A 248 -22.71 -1.82 -3.83
CA GLU A 248 -21.26 -1.81 -3.60
C GLU A 248 -20.49 -2.72 -4.56
N LYS A 249 -21.11 -3.84 -4.97
CA LYS A 249 -20.51 -4.78 -5.92
C LYS A 249 -20.40 -4.17 -7.31
N THR A 250 -21.44 -3.49 -7.78
CA THR A 250 -21.42 -2.74 -9.04
C THR A 250 -20.39 -1.62 -9.02
N LEU A 251 -20.30 -0.88 -7.91
CA LEU A 251 -19.29 0.17 -7.74
C LEU A 251 -17.87 -0.38 -7.84
N GLU A 252 -17.59 -1.51 -7.18
CA GLU A 252 -16.27 -2.16 -7.23
C GLU A 252 -15.93 -2.66 -8.65
N GLN A 253 -16.88 -3.29 -9.33
CA GLN A 253 -16.69 -3.75 -10.72
C GLN A 253 -16.40 -2.58 -11.67
N ILE A 254 -17.15 -1.48 -11.54
CA ILE A 254 -16.95 -0.28 -12.37
C ILE A 254 -15.60 0.38 -12.05
N ALA A 255 -15.19 0.45 -10.79
CA ALA A 255 -13.88 0.97 -10.41
C ALA A 255 -12.73 0.18 -11.06
N ILE A 256 -12.81 -1.15 -11.04
CA ILE A 256 -11.84 -2.04 -11.69
C ILE A 256 -11.84 -1.85 -13.23
N GLU A 257 -13.02 -1.73 -13.84
CA GLU A 257 -13.16 -1.48 -15.28
C GLU A 257 -12.55 -0.14 -15.69
N LEU A 258 -12.89 0.95 -14.99
CA LEU A 258 -12.37 2.29 -15.26
C LEU A 258 -10.84 2.33 -15.19
N GLU A 259 -10.26 1.73 -14.16
CA GLU A 259 -8.80 1.69 -13.99
C GLU A 259 -8.13 0.93 -15.14
N ARG A 260 -8.64 -0.26 -15.47
CA ARG A 260 -8.11 -1.09 -16.56
C ARG A 260 -8.20 -0.39 -17.91
N ASP A 261 -9.36 0.20 -18.20
CA ASP A 261 -9.61 0.82 -19.50
C ASP A 261 -8.84 2.15 -19.62
N TYR A 262 -8.69 2.91 -18.53
CA TYR A 262 -7.80 4.08 -18.47
C TYR A 262 -6.33 3.71 -18.71
N LYS A 263 -5.81 2.69 -18.02
CA LYS A 263 -4.43 2.20 -18.24
C LYS A 263 -4.20 1.78 -19.69
N LYS A 264 -5.19 1.11 -20.29
CA LYS A 264 -5.12 0.72 -21.71
C LYS A 264 -5.11 1.94 -22.64
N ALA A 265 -5.89 2.98 -22.33
CA ALA A 265 -5.89 4.23 -23.08
C ALA A 265 -4.56 5.00 -22.93
N GLN A 266 -3.89 4.88 -21.79
CA GLN A 266 -2.62 5.54 -21.48
C GLN A 266 -1.36 4.73 -21.84
N ALA A 267 -1.49 3.53 -22.44
CA ALA A 267 -0.38 2.61 -22.66
C ALA A 267 0.81 3.17 -23.49
N ASN A 268 0.63 4.31 -24.16
CA ASN A 268 1.66 5.00 -24.95
C ASN A 268 2.16 6.32 -24.31
N THR A 269 1.65 6.68 -23.13
CA THR A 269 2.02 7.92 -22.45
C THR A 269 3.09 7.63 -21.41
N ASP A 270 4.21 8.34 -21.47
CA ASP A 270 5.28 8.19 -20.48
C ASP A 270 4.83 8.77 -19.13
N GLU A 271 4.32 7.90 -18.25
CA GLU A 271 3.84 8.28 -16.92
C GLU A 271 4.89 9.11 -16.17
N THR A 272 6.19 8.86 -16.39
CA THR A 272 7.28 9.49 -15.62
C THR A 272 7.38 11.01 -15.77
N THR A 273 6.72 11.59 -16.78
CA THR A 273 6.76 13.03 -17.08
C THR A 273 5.57 13.81 -16.53
N GLN A 274 4.46 13.14 -16.21
CA GLN A 274 3.25 13.82 -15.74
C GLN A 274 3.31 14.11 -14.24
N THR A 275 2.93 15.34 -13.88
CA THR A 275 2.71 15.73 -12.50
C THR A 275 1.52 14.98 -11.89
N ALA A 276 1.49 14.91 -10.56
CA ALA A 276 0.35 14.37 -9.81
C ALA A 276 -1.00 14.96 -10.26
N GLN A 277 -1.05 16.28 -10.44
CA GLN A 277 -2.26 17.00 -10.83
C GLN A 277 -2.73 16.62 -12.24
N GLU A 278 -1.80 16.52 -13.20
CA GLU A 278 -2.13 16.15 -14.57
C GLU A 278 -2.71 14.74 -14.66
N ARG A 279 -2.20 13.80 -13.86
CA ARG A 279 -2.75 12.44 -13.79
C ARG A 279 -4.15 12.41 -13.21
N LEU A 280 -4.39 13.16 -12.12
CA LEU A 280 -5.73 13.29 -11.52
C LEU A 280 -6.72 13.89 -12.53
N ASN A 281 -6.36 15.02 -13.14
CA ASN A 281 -7.17 15.68 -14.17
C ASN A 281 -7.44 14.72 -15.33
N SER A 282 -6.42 14.04 -15.85
CA SER A 282 -6.55 13.11 -16.98
C SER A 282 -7.50 11.95 -16.67
N PHE A 283 -7.45 11.38 -15.46
CA PHE A 283 -8.36 10.31 -15.07
C PHE A 283 -9.81 10.80 -14.90
N ILE A 284 -9.99 11.98 -14.29
CA ILE A 284 -11.31 12.61 -14.16
C ILE A 284 -11.87 12.93 -15.53
N ASP A 285 -11.08 13.53 -16.42
CA ASP A 285 -11.48 13.87 -17.79
C ASP A 285 -11.89 12.62 -18.56
N TYR A 286 -11.10 11.55 -18.48
CA TYR A 286 -11.47 10.25 -19.04
C TYR A 286 -12.82 9.77 -18.54
N SER A 287 -13.05 9.83 -17.22
CA SER A 287 -14.29 9.38 -16.59
C SER A 287 -15.49 10.24 -16.95
N LEU A 288 -15.31 11.57 -17.04
CA LEU A 288 -16.36 12.51 -17.44
C LEU A 288 -16.72 12.35 -18.93
N ASN A 289 -15.73 12.15 -19.80
CA ASN A 289 -15.97 11.87 -21.22
C ASN A 289 -16.79 10.58 -21.42
N LEU A 290 -16.58 9.56 -20.58
CA LEU A 290 -17.40 8.35 -20.61
C LEU A 290 -18.87 8.61 -20.24
N ILE A 291 -19.14 9.56 -19.33
CA ILE A 291 -20.50 9.94 -18.93
C ILE A 291 -21.21 10.67 -20.08
N GLU A 292 -20.48 11.42 -20.90
CA GLU A 292 -21.03 12.14 -22.06
C GLU A 292 -21.42 11.20 -23.22
N LEU A 293 -20.93 9.95 -23.24
CA LEU A 293 -21.31 8.97 -24.27
C LEU A 293 -22.80 8.64 -24.20
N HIS A 294 -23.50 8.78 -25.34
CA HIS A 294 -24.94 8.56 -25.44
C HIS A 294 -25.37 7.12 -25.14
N ASP A 295 -24.52 6.13 -25.45
CA ASP A 295 -24.87 4.71 -25.32
C ASP A 295 -24.61 4.10 -23.95
N MET A 296 -24.07 4.87 -23.00
CA MET A 296 -23.78 4.36 -21.67
C MET A 296 -25.06 4.34 -20.79
N PRO A 297 -25.40 3.22 -20.13
CA PRO A 297 -26.55 3.17 -19.24
C PRO A 297 -26.44 4.17 -18.08
N ASP A 298 -27.54 4.83 -17.74
CA ASP A 298 -27.62 5.80 -16.63
C ASP A 298 -27.12 5.22 -15.30
N SER A 299 -27.37 3.94 -15.03
CA SER A 299 -26.87 3.26 -13.83
C SER A 299 -25.34 3.27 -13.75
N ARG A 300 -24.66 3.06 -14.88
CA ARG A 300 -23.20 3.10 -14.98
C ARG A 300 -22.68 4.52 -14.84
N LYS A 301 -23.31 5.50 -15.50
CA LYS A 301 -22.94 6.93 -15.35
C LYS A 301 -23.01 7.38 -13.90
N LYS A 302 -24.07 6.99 -13.18
CA LYS A 302 -24.26 7.30 -11.75
C LYS A 302 -23.18 6.70 -10.88
N ALA A 303 -22.82 5.45 -11.13
CA ALA A 303 -21.74 4.78 -10.41
C ALA A 303 -20.39 5.49 -10.62
N ILE A 304 -20.08 5.92 -11.85
CA ILE A 304 -18.85 6.68 -12.13
C ILE A 304 -18.84 8.00 -11.33
N ILE A 305 -19.93 8.78 -11.38
CA ILE A 305 -20.04 10.04 -10.62
C ILE A 305 -19.91 9.79 -9.11
N TYR A 306 -20.59 8.77 -8.61
CA TYR A 306 -20.55 8.42 -7.19
C TYR A 306 -19.14 8.05 -6.73
N LEU A 307 -18.42 7.22 -7.50
CA LEU A 307 -17.03 6.85 -7.24
C LEU A 307 -16.10 8.07 -7.23
N LEU A 308 -16.23 8.96 -8.22
CA LEU A 308 -15.42 10.18 -8.29
C LEU A 308 -15.67 11.10 -7.09
N LYS A 309 -16.94 11.30 -6.70
CA LYS A 309 -17.29 12.10 -5.51
C LYS A 309 -16.67 11.50 -4.25
N MET A 310 -16.88 10.19 -4.02
CA MET A 310 -16.29 9.49 -2.87
C MET A 310 -14.78 9.67 -2.79
N ARG A 311 -14.07 9.54 -3.92
CA ARG A 311 -12.61 9.67 -3.96
C ARG A 311 -12.14 11.08 -3.60
N LEU A 312 -12.79 12.13 -4.10
CA LEU A 312 -12.41 13.53 -3.85
C LEU A 312 -12.86 14.06 -2.48
N GLU A 313 -13.84 13.42 -1.86
CA GLU A 313 -14.30 13.75 -0.50
C GLU A 313 -13.50 13.03 0.59
N GLY A 314 -12.54 12.16 0.21
CA GLY A 314 -11.74 11.37 1.16
C GLY A 314 -12.56 10.27 1.84
N GLY A 315 -13.76 9.97 1.33
CA GLY A 315 -14.61 8.90 1.83
C GLY A 315 -14.18 7.56 1.26
N VAL A 316 -13.13 6.96 1.84
CA VAL A 316 -12.79 5.54 1.68
C VAL A 316 -12.37 4.98 3.02
#